data_AF-A0A3D0GL69-F1
#
_entry.id   AF-A0A3D0GL69-F1
#
_cell.length_a   1.000
_cell.length_b   1.000
_cell.length_c   1.000
_cell.angle_alpha   90.00
_cell.angle_beta   90.00
_cell.angle_gamma   90.00
#
_symmetry.space_group_name_H-M   'P 1'
#
loop_
_entity.id
_entity.type
_entity.pdbx_description
1 polymer ?
#
loop_
_entity_poly.entity_id
_entity_poly.type
_entity_poly.pdbx_seq_one_letter_code
_entity_poly.pdbx_strand_id
1 'polypeptide(L)' 'AKPEFFFAPTHIQTRSAELGAATLMGMLGHSYSNFRMFCDTWLQYDCAQGPAEAIAAYQRVLNGAASPQAGQLIDL' A
#
# COMPACT_ATOMS: atom_id res chain seq x y z
N ALA A 1 4.06 -26.71 -15.28
CA ALA A 1 4.78 -25.53 -14.76
C ALA A 1 4.23 -25.20 -13.38
N LYS A 2 5.08 -24.96 -12.38
CA LYS A 2 4.66 -24.50 -11.05
C LYS A 2 4.63 -22.97 -11.08
N PRO A 3 3.52 -22.30 -10.70
CA PRO A 3 3.51 -20.84 -10.63
C PRO A 3 4.50 -20.39 -9.56
N GLU A 4 5.55 -19.71 -9.99
CA GLU A 4 6.45 -19.00 -9.08
C GLU A 4 5.84 -17.62 -8.81
N PHE A 5 5.64 -17.32 -7.54
CA PHE A 5 5.33 -15.96 -7.13
C PHE A 5 6.47 -15.05 -7.58
N PHE A 6 6.17 -14.08 -8.45
CA PHE A 6 7.11 -13.10 -9.01
C PHE A 6 7.53 -12.04 -7.96
N PHE A 7 7.60 -12.40 -6.68
CA PHE A 7 8.21 -11.55 -5.66
C PHE A 7 9.70 -11.84 -5.69
N ALA A 8 10.40 -11.33 -6.70
CA ALA A 8 11.82 -11.53 -7.04
C ALA A 8 12.72 -11.89 -5.83
N PRO A 9 12.76 -13.17 -5.40
CA PRO A 9 13.45 -13.55 -4.16
C PRO A 9 14.96 -13.48 -4.38
N THR A 10 15.35 -13.73 -5.63
CA THR A 10 16.71 -13.64 -6.15
C THR A 10 17.26 -12.22 -6.04
N HIS A 11 16.46 -11.18 -6.25
CA HIS A 11 16.94 -9.79 -6.18
C HIS A 11 17.33 -9.38 -4.75
N ILE A 12 16.53 -9.75 -3.75
CA ILE A 12 16.89 -9.52 -2.34
C ILE A 12 18.15 -10.32 -1.98
N GLN A 13 18.26 -11.57 -2.44
CA GLN A 13 19.44 -12.41 -2.17
C GLN A 13 20.72 -11.82 -2.79
N THR A 14 20.70 -11.49 -4.08
CA THR A 14 21.82 -10.85 -4.78
C THR A 14 22.21 -9.54 -4.13
N ARG A 15 21.25 -8.65 -3.87
CA ARG A 15 21.53 -7.34 -3.23
C ARG A 15 22.02 -7.49 -1.80
N SER A 16 21.53 -8.48 -1.05
CA SER A 16 22.00 -8.73 0.32
C SER A 16 23.46 -9.21 0.32
N ALA A 17 23.86 -10.03 -0.66
CA ALA A 17 25.24 -10.47 -0.83
C ALA A 17 26.18 -9.32 -1.25
N GLU A 18 25.71 -8.41 -2.12
CA GLU A 18 26.49 -7.28 -2.62
C GLU A 18 26.65 -6.14 -1.60
N LEU A 19 25.57 -5.80 -0.89
CA LEU A 19 25.48 -4.59 -0.05
C LEU A 19 25.57 -4.88 1.45
N GLY A 20 25.40 -6.15 1.83
CA GLY A 20 25.14 -6.56 3.21
C GLY A 20 23.66 -6.42 3.58
N ALA A 21 23.10 -7.45 4.21
CA ALA A 21 21.68 -7.51 4.56
C ALA A 21 21.21 -6.31 5.43
N ALA A 22 22.01 -5.90 6.41
CA ALA A 22 21.68 -4.77 7.29
C ALA A 22 21.58 -3.45 6.52
N THR A 23 22.54 -3.18 5.63
CA THR A 23 22.56 -1.99 4.77
C THR A 23 21.34 -1.96 3.84
N LEU A 24 21.07 -3.08 3.16
CA LEU A 24 19.92 -3.20 2.26
C LEU A 24 18.60 -2.93 2.99
N MET A 25 18.41 -3.53 4.16
CA MET A 25 17.19 -3.33 4.96
C MET A 25 17.06 -1.87 5.44
N GLY A 26 18.17 -1.22 5.80
CA GLY A 26 18.19 0.21 6.13
C GLY A 26 17.78 1.09 4.94
N MET A 27 18.32 0.83 3.75
CA MET A 27 17.96 1.56 2.53
C MET A 27 16.49 1.36 2.14
N LEU A 28 15.98 0.12 2.25
CA LEU A 28 14.58 -0.19 1.99
C LEU A 28 13.66 0.53 2.97
N GLY A 29 13.98 0.49 4.27
CA GLY A 29 13.23 1.21 5.30
C GLY A 29 13.20 2.72 5.06
N HIS A 30 14.35 3.32 4.73
CA HIS A 30 14.43 4.75 4.44
C HIS A 30 13.63 5.13 3.19
N SER A 31 13.76 4.35 2.11
CA SER A 31 13.02 4.58 0.86
C SER A 31 11.51 4.45 1.08
N TYR A 32 11.08 3.44 1.83
CA TYR A 32 9.68 3.26 2.19
C TYR A 32 9.16 4.41 3.05
N SER A 33 9.91 4.85 4.06
CA SER A 33 9.54 5.99 4.91
C SER A 33 9.31 7.25 4.08
N ASN A 34 10.24 7.57 3.16
CA ASN A 34 10.12 8.74 2.31
C ASN A 34 8.92 8.63 1.35
N PHE A 35 8.73 7.46 0.75
CA PHE A 35 7.58 7.22 -0.12
C PHE A 35 6.25 7.33 0.65
N ARG A 36 6.18 6.79 1.86
CA ARG A 36 5.00 6.93 2.73
C ARG A 36 4.71 8.40 3.00
N MET A 37 5.70 9.20 3.39
CA MET A 37 5.52 10.64 3.60
C MET A 37 5.10 11.38 2.32
N PHE A 38 5.65 11.01 1.18
CA PHE A 38 5.22 11.55 -0.11
C PHE A 38 3.75 11.22 -0.41
N CYS A 39 3.27 10.02 -0.08
CA CYS A 39 1.86 9.68 -0.24
C CYS A 39 0.94 10.58 0.58
N ASP A 40 1.36 11.08 1.76
CA ASP A 40 0.55 12.01 2.55
C ASP A 40 0.26 13.34 1.83
N THR A 41 1.02 13.69 0.78
CA THR A 41 0.81 14.96 0.07
C THR A 41 -0.29 14.89 -0.99
N TRP A 42 -0.69 13.69 -1.42
CA TRP A 42 -1.61 13.54 -2.56
C TRP A 42 -2.66 12.46 -2.36
N LEU A 43 -2.37 11.41 -1.58
CA LEU A 43 -3.30 10.32 -1.36
C LEU A 43 -4.35 10.75 -0.33
N GLN A 44 -5.59 10.88 -0.79
CA GLN A 44 -6.74 11.14 0.07
C GLN A 44 -7.58 9.86 0.15
N TYR A 45 -8.06 9.52 1.33
CA TYR A 45 -8.96 8.38 1.51
C TYR A 45 -9.87 8.58 2.72
N ASP A 46 -11.08 8.04 2.63
CA ASP A 46 -11.95 7.83 3.77
C ASP A 46 -11.85 6.38 4.20
N CYS A 47 -11.75 6.14 5.51
CA CYS A 47 -11.72 4.79 6.05
C CYS A 47 -13.08 4.43 6.63
N ALA A 48 -13.67 3.34 6.14
CA ALA A 48 -14.88 2.74 6.65
C ALA A 48 -14.53 1.52 7.49
N GLN A 49 -15.00 1.53 8.74
CA GLN A 49 -14.67 0.54 9.76
C GLN A 49 -15.88 -0.37 10.04
N GLY A 50 -15.71 -1.64 9.72
CA GLY A 50 -16.70 -2.69 9.90
C GLY A 50 -17.84 -2.67 8.87
N PRO A 51 -18.74 -3.67 8.96
CA PRO A 51 -19.74 -3.93 7.91
C PRO A 51 -20.72 -2.78 7.67
N ALA A 52 -21.12 -2.06 8.73
CA ALA A 52 -22.10 -0.97 8.61
C ALA A 52 -21.53 0.22 7.83
N GLU A 53 -20.30 0.62 8.14
CA GLU A 53 -19.64 1.74 7.45
C GLU A 53 -19.24 1.37 6.03
N ALA A 54 -18.90 0.10 5.78
CA ALA A 54 -18.64 -0.40 4.43
C ALA A 54 -19.87 -0.25 3.52
N ILE A 55 -21.07 -0.58 4.02
CA ILE A 55 -22.33 -0.39 3.29
C ILE A 55 -22.58 1.10 3.02
N ALA A 56 -22.34 1.96 4.02
CA ALA A 56 -22.50 3.41 3.85
C ALA A 56 -21.51 3.97 2.80
N ALA A 57 -20.26 3.51 2.81
CA ALA A 57 -19.25 3.88 1.82
C ALA A 57 -19.67 3.46 0.40
N TYR A 58 -20.15 2.23 0.25
CA TYR A 58 -20.70 1.74 -1.01
C TYR A 58 -21.85 2.60 -1.52
N GLN A 59 -22.81 2.94 -0.66
CA GLN A 59 -23.95 3.78 -1.02
C GLN A 59 -23.52 5.21 -1.43
N ARG A 60 -22.53 5.81 -0.75
CA ARG A 60 -21.98 7.12 -1.13
C ARG A 60 -21.40 7.09 -2.54
N VAL A 61 -20.62 6.06 -2.87
CA VAL A 61 -20.05 5.89 -4.21
C VAL A 61 -21.15 5.65 -5.24
N LEU A 62 -22.07 4.73 -4.98
CA LEU A 62 -23.17 4.38 -5.88
C LEU A 62 -24.04 5.59 -6.24
N ASN A 63 -24.30 6.46 -5.26
CA ASN A 63 -25.12 7.65 -5.44
C ASN A 63 -24.34 8.85 -5.99
N GLY A 64 -23.04 8.70 -6.31
CA GLY A 64 -22.19 9.79 -6.79
C GLY A 64 -21.91 10.88 -5.75
N ALA A 65 -22.10 10.58 -4.46
CA ALA A 65 -21.85 11.50 -3.35
C ALA A 65 -20.42 11.43 -2.81
N ALA A 66 -19.64 10.42 -3.21
CA ALA A 66 -18.23 10.31 -2.85
C ALA A 66 -17.38 11.29 -3.66
N SER A 67 -16.37 11.88 -3.00
CA SER A 67 -15.38 12.72 -3.67
C SER A 67 -14.55 11.88 -4.65
N PRO A 68 -14.38 12.29 -5.93
CA PRO A 68 -13.52 11.57 -6.87
C PRO A 68 -12.03 11.69 -6.54
N GLN A 69 -11.63 12.62 -5.68
CA GLN A 69 -10.24 12.78 -5.23
C GLN A 69 -9.87 11.82 -4.08
N ALA A 70 -10.85 11.28 -3.36
CA ALA A 70 -10.63 10.42 -2.21
C ALA A 70 -11.00 8.96 -2.51
N GLY A 71 -10.08 8.03 -2.22
CA GLY A 71 -10.37 6.60 -2.21
C GLY A 71 -11.27 6.21 -1.03
N GLN A 72 -11.93 5.05 -1.10
CA GLN A 72 -12.58 4.44 0.06
C GLN A 72 -11.75 3.23 0.50
N LEU A 73 -11.19 3.30 1.72
CA LEU A 73 -10.50 2.19 2.37
C LEU A 73 -11.52 1.44 3.23
N ILE A 74 -11.69 0.15 2.99
CA ILE A 74 -12.62 -0.70 3.74
C ILE A 74 -11.83 -1.61 4.66
N ASP A 75 -12.10 -1.52 5.96
CA ASP A 75 -11.58 -2.39 7.01
C ASP A 75 -12.77 -3.13 7.62
N LEU A 76 -12.79 -4.47 7.59
CA LEU A 76 -13.97 -5.29 7.93
C LEU A 76 -13.78 -6.10 9.22
#